data_AF-A0A7C4YD41-F1
#
_entry.id   AF-A0A7C4YD41-F1
#
_cell.length_a   1.000
_cell.length_b   1.000
_cell.length_c   1.000
_cell.angle_alpha   90.00
_cell.angle_beta   90.00
_cell.angle_gamma   90.00
#
_symmetry.space_group_name_H-M   'P 1'
#
loop_
_entity.id
_entity.type
_entity.pdbx_description
1 polymer ?
#
loop_
_entity_poly.entity_id
_entity_poly.type
_entity_poly.pdbx_seq_one_letter_code
_entity_poly.pdbx_strand_id
1 'polypeptide(L)'
;MRETEIIVKALKLEARQKPNGRIYVGLKSYTYSEFAEMLDNHKKLSKTERQLVENFLNASLKLFRENQAYREKILKLAGEG
;
A
#
# COMPACT_ATOMS: atom_id res chain seq x y z
N MET A 1 -12.66 2.38 -10.38
CA MET A 1 -11.37 1.96 -9.81
C MET A 1 -11.64 0.86 -8.80
N ARG A 2 -10.93 -0.28 -8.85
CA ARG A 2 -11.06 -1.38 -7.87
C ARG A 2 -10.51 -0.91 -6.51
N GLU A 3 -11.03 -1.42 -5.40
CA GLU A 3 -10.60 -1.02 -4.03
C GLU A 3 -9.07 -1.16 -3.83
N THR A 4 -8.47 -2.23 -4.35
CA THR A 4 -7.01 -2.42 -4.33
C THR A 4 -6.26 -1.30 -5.07
N GLU A 5 -6.80 -0.80 -6.18
CA GLU A 5 -6.18 0.30 -6.93
C GLU A 5 -6.23 1.61 -6.14
N ILE A 6 -7.32 1.86 -5.39
CA ILE A 6 -7.44 3.03 -4.49
C ILE A 6 -6.35 2.95 -3.41
N ILE A 7 -6.18 1.77 -2.80
CA ILE A 7 -5.13 1.53 -1.80
C ILE A 7 -3.74 1.77 -2.40
N VAL A 8 -3.46 1.21 -3.58
CA VAL A 8 -2.17 1.41 -4.28
C VAL A 8 -1.95 2.88 -4.62
N LYS A 9 -2.97 3.61 -5.08
CA LYS A 9 -2.90 5.04 -5.37
C LYS A 9 -2.55 5.84 -4.10
N ALA A 10 -3.21 5.56 -2.98
CA ALA A 10 -2.93 6.20 -1.70
C ALA A 10 -1.48 5.94 -1.24
N LEU A 11 -0.99 4.69 -1.34
CA LEU A 11 0.39 4.34 -0.99
C LEU A 11 1.42 5.08 -1.85
N LYS A 12 1.18 5.21 -3.15
CA LYS A 12 2.06 5.98 -4.05
C LYS A 12 2.03 7.48 -3.76
N LEU A 13 0.89 8.03 -3.37
CA LEU A 13 0.80 9.44 -2.95
C LEU A 13 1.54 9.67 -1.63
N GLU A 14 1.44 8.74 -0.69
CA GLU A 14 2.23 8.77 0.54
C GLU A 14 3.73 8.67 0.23
N ALA A 15 4.15 7.84 -0.72
CA ALA A 15 5.53 7.78 -1.18
C ALA A 15 6.06 9.09 -1.79
N ARG A 16 5.19 9.88 -2.43
CA ARG A 16 5.54 11.21 -2.93
C ARG A 16 5.65 12.26 -1.82
N GLN A 17 4.76 12.20 -0.84
CA GLN A 17 4.70 13.19 0.26
C GLN A 17 5.75 12.92 1.35
N LYS A 18 5.99 11.65 1.66
CA LYS A 18 6.88 11.20 2.73
C LYS A 18 7.68 9.98 2.28
N PRO A 19 8.58 10.13 1.28
CA PRO A 19 9.33 9.02 0.70
C PRO A 19 10.06 8.19 1.76
N ASN A 20 10.67 8.84 2.75
CA ASN A 20 11.43 8.19 3.83
C ASN A 20 10.56 7.66 4.99
N GLY A 21 9.24 7.88 4.95
CA GLY A 21 8.33 7.34 5.95
C GLY A 21 8.34 5.81 5.89
N ARG A 22 8.25 5.13 7.04
CA ARG A 22 8.35 3.67 7.09
C ARG A 22 6.97 3.01 7.01
N ILE A 23 6.88 1.96 6.21
CA ILE A 23 5.81 0.98 6.19
C ILE A 23 6.34 -0.34 6.73
N TYR A 24 5.58 -0.95 7.64
CA TYR A 24 5.95 -2.21 8.27
C TYR A 24 5.13 -3.32 7.64
N VAL A 25 5.81 -4.33 7.10
CA VAL A 25 5.19 -5.46 6.42
C VAL A 25 5.76 -6.75 6.99
N GLY A 26 5.00 -7.36 7.89
CA GLY A 26 5.49 -8.45 8.73
C GLY A 26 6.67 -7.99 9.58
N LEU A 27 7.78 -8.73 9.52
CA LEU A 27 9.03 -8.41 10.24
C LEU A 27 9.95 -7.46 9.47
N LYS A 28 9.60 -7.08 8.23
CA LYS A 28 10.39 -6.17 7.42
C LYS A 28 9.79 -4.77 7.49
N SER A 29 10.64 -3.77 7.29
CA SER A 29 10.20 -2.40 7.08
C SER A 29 10.83 -1.86 5.82
N TYR A 30 10.03 -1.09 5.10
CA TYR A 30 10.41 -0.43 3.86
C TYR A 30 10.09 1.05 4.03
N THR A 31 10.80 1.91 3.31
CA THR A 31 10.34 3.26 3.08
C THR A 31 9.13 3.24 2.14
N TYR A 32 8.30 4.29 2.16
CA TYR A 32 7.18 4.37 1.22
C TYR A 32 7.67 4.40 -0.24
N SER A 33 8.83 5.02 -0.51
CA SER A 33 9.43 4.98 -1.85
C SER A 33 9.83 3.57 -2.26
N GLU A 34 10.55 2.83 -1.42
CA GLU A 34 10.92 1.43 -1.71
C GLU A 34 9.68 0.57 -1.94
N PHE A 35 8.66 0.73 -1.10
CA PHE A 35 7.44 -0.06 -1.23
C PHE A 35 6.65 0.30 -2.49
N ALA A 36 6.62 1.58 -2.88
CA ALA A 36 6.02 2.01 -4.15
C ALA A 36 6.77 1.41 -5.36
N GLU A 37 8.10 1.36 -5.32
CA GLU A 37 8.90 0.70 -6.37
C GLU A 37 8.61 -0.80 -6.45
N MET A 38 8.39 -1.47 -5.31
CA MET A 38 7.97 -2.87 -5.28
C MET A 38 6.60 -3.07 -5.93
N LEU A 39 5.65 -2.16 -5.68
CA LEU A 39 4.32 -2.19 -6.30
C LEU A 39 4.42 -2.00 -7.82
N ASP A 40 5.26 -1.07 -8.29
CA ASP A 40 5.48 -0.83 -9.73
C ASP A 40 6.20 -1.99 -10.42
N ASN A 41 7.14 -2.63 -9.72
CA ASN A 41 7.93 -3.74 -10.24
C ASN A 41 7.41 -5.11 -9.81
N HIS A 42 6.12 -5.25 -9.48
CA HIS A 42 5.55 -6.50 -8.94
C HIS A 42 5.92 -7.76 -9.73
N LYS A 43 5.96 -7.67 -11.07
CA LYS A 43 6.33 -8.78 -11.97
C LYS A 43 7.82 -9.16 -11.97
N LYS A 44 8.69 -8.30 -11.44
CA LYS A 44 10.14 -8.51 -11.34
C LYS A 44 10.58 -8.89 -9.92
N LEU A 45 9.70 -8.72 -8.93
CA LEU A 45 9.94 -9.14 -7.55
C LEU A 45 10.21 -10.64 -7.46
N SER A 46 11.02 -11.03 -6.48
CA SER A 46 11.18 -12.43 -6.08
C SER A 46 9.84 -13.01 -5.57
N LYS A 47 9.73 -14.35 -5.53
CA LYS A 47 8.53 -15.02 -5.01
C LYS A 47 8.16 -14.55 -3.60
N THR A 48 9.16 -14.40 -2.73
CA THR A 48 8.98 -13.96 -1.34
C THR A 48 8.48 -12.51 -1.27
N GLU A 49 9.03 -11.61 -2.08
CA GLU A 49 8.61 -10.20 -2.09
C GLU A 49 7.21 -10.02 -2.68
N ARG A 50 6.85 -10.77 -3.72
CA ARG A 50 5.47 -10.78 -4.24
C ARG A 50 4.48 -11.21 -3.17
N GLN A 51 4.77 -12.34 -2.52
CA GLN A 51 3.90 -12.84 -1.45
C GLN A 51 3.73 -11.82 -0.33
N LEU A 52 4.80 -11.11 0.01
CA LEU A 52 4.81 -10.09 1.05
C LEU A 52 3.95 -8.87 0.65
N VAL A 53 4.07 -8.40 -0.61
CA VAL A 53 3.23 -7.32 -1.16
C VAL A 53 1.75 -7.75 -1.24
N GLU A 54 1.47 -8.95 -1.74
CA GLU A 54 0.11 -9.49 -1.85
C GLU A 54 -0.55 -9.65 -0.47
N ASN A 55 0.17 -10.18 0.51
CA ASN A 55 -0.31 -10.29 1.88
C ASN A 55 -0.63 -8.91 2.48
N PHE A 56 0.22 -7.92 2.24
CA PHE A 56 -0.02 -6.56 2.68
C PHE A 56 -1.26 -5.94 2.04
N LEU A 57 -1.42 -6.09 0.72
CA LEU A 57 -2.58 -5.57 0.00
C LEU A 57 -3.87 -6.25 0.45
N ASN A 58 -3.85 -7.57 0.69
CA ASN A 58 -5.00 -8.30 1.20
C ASN A 58 -5.39 -7.85 2.61
N ALA A 59 -4.42 -7.67 3.51
CA ALA A 59 -4.67 -7.13 4.84
C ALA A 59 -5.21 -5.70 4.80
N SER A 60 -4.62 -4.85 3.94
CA SER A 60 -5.06 -3.48 3.73
C SER A 60 -6.47 -3.41 3.15
N LEU A 61 -6.81 -4.32 2.22
CA LEU A 61 -8.14 -4.42 1.63
C LEU A 61 -9.18 -4.86 2.66
N LYS A 62 -8.82 -5.83 3.50
CA LYS A 62 -9.67 -6.25 4.63
C LYS A 62 -9.94 -5.06 5.56
N LEU A 63 -8.90 -4.35 6.00
CA LEU A 63 -9.04 -3.15 6.83
C LEU A 63 -9.86 -2.06 6.13
N PHE A 64 -9.69 -1.87 4.82
CA PHE A 64 -10.46 -0.90 4.03
C PHE A 64 -11.96 -1.19 4.03
N ARG A 65 -12.35 -2.47 4.05
CA ARG A 65 -13.76 -2.87 4.08
C ARG A 65 -14.35 -2.86 5.49
N GLU A 66 -13.55 -3.26 6.48
CA GLU A 66 -14.03 -3.50 7.85
C GLU A 66 -13.88 -2.30 8.78
N ASN A 67 -12.98 -1.35 8.47
CA ASN A 67 -12.68 -0.21 9.33
C ASN A 67 -12.97 1.12 8.62
N GLN A 68 -14.04 1.80 9.05
CA GLN A 68 -14.49 3.06 8.46
C GLN A 68 -13.43 4.17 8.53
N ALA A 69 -12.75 4.34 9.67
CA ALA A 69 -11.74 5.38 9.83
C ALA A 69 -10.54 5.15 8.89
N TYR A 70 -10.12 3.89 8.73
CA TYR A 70 -9.08 3.53 7.79
C TYR A 70 -9.53 3.77 6.33
N ARG A 71 -10.76 3.38 5.99
CA ARG A 71 -11.36 3.61 4.68
C ARG A 71 -11.38 5.09 4.32
N GLU A 72 -11.91 5.94 5.19
CA GLU A 72 -11.99 7.39 5.00
C GLU A 72 -10.60 8.01 4.82
N LYS A 73 -9.63 7.58 5.63
CA LYS A 73 -8.23 8.02 5.49
C LYS A 73 -7.67 7.67 4.09
N ILE A 74 -7.85 6.43 3.63
CA ILE A 74 -7.35 5.98 2.34
C ILE A 74 -8.05 6.70 1.19
N LEU A 75 -9.37 6.88 1.25
CA LEU A 75 -10.13 7.64 0.25
C LEU A 75 -9.66 9.10 0.17
N LYS A 76 -9.49 9.77 1.31
CA LYS A 76 -8.97 11.14 1.38
C LYS A 76 -7.57 11.24 0.78
N LEU A 77 -6.68 10.30 1.11
CA LEU A 77 -5.33 10.25 0.54
C LEU A 77 -5.36 10.00 -0.96
N ALA A 78 -6.26 9.15 -1.45
CA ALA A 78 -6.43 8.85 -2.86
C ALA A 78 -7.10 9.99 -3.66
N GLY A 79 -7.64 11.01 -2.99
CA GLY A 79 -8.44 12.08 -3.61
C GLY A 79 -9.83 11.61 -4.05
N GLU A 80 -10.40 10.64 -3.33
CA GLU A 80 -11.68 9.99 -3.63
C GLU A 80 -12.72 10.23 -2.50
N GLY A 81 -12.47 11.17 -1.58
CA GLY A 81 -13.31 11.45 -0.42
C GLY A 81 -13.34 12.91 -0.03
#